data_AF-A0A5J6V532-F1
#
_entry.id   AF-A0A5J6V532-F1
#
_cell.length_a   1.000
_cell.length_b   1.000
_cell.length_c   1.000
_cell.angle_alpha   90.00
_cell.angle_beta   90.00
_cell.angle_gamma   90.00
#
_symmetry.space_group_name_H-M   'P 1'
#
loop_
_entity.id
_entity.type
_entity.pdbx_description
1 polymer ?
#
loop_
_entity_poly.entity_id
_entity_poly.type
_entity_poly.pdbx_seq_one_letter_code
_entity_poly.pdbx_strand_id
1 'polypeptide(L)'
;MSRDMISDEAWAVIGPLFRNAKSTGCPPMDRRTVVEATAWRFRAGAPWWDLPERFGNGNTIYKNFNRWSERGVWARVLEKMQSLAHQCASWTG
;
A
#
# COMPACT_ATOMS: atom_id res chain seq x y z
N MET A 1 9.85 1.19 16.34
CA MET A 1 9.30 0.93 14.99
C MET A 1 8.07 1.80 14.82
N SER A 2 8.10 2.76 13.90
CA SER A 2 6.91 3.56 13.59
C SER A 2 5.80 2.63 13.13
N ARG A 3 4.59 2.78 13.67
CA ARG A 3 3.41 1.97 13.34
C ARG A 3 2.98 2.11 11.87
N ASP A 4 3.74 2.90 11.09
CA ASP A 4 3.46 3.36 9.73
C ASP A 4 4.09 2.56 8.61
N MET A 5 4.97 1.63 8.94
CA MET A 5 5.76 0.90 7.95
C MET A 5 5.19 -0.50 7.75
N ILE A 6 4.90 -0.84 6.50
CA ILE A 6 4.58 -2.22 6.12
C ILE A 6 5.89 -3.01 6.25
N SER A 7 5.87 -4.14 6.95
CA SER A 7 7.06 -4.97 7.13
C SER A 7 7.54 -5.52 5.78
N ASP A 8 8.82 -5.85 5.68
CA ASP A 8 9.38 -6.38 4.43
C ASP A 8 8.75 -7.73 4.06
N GLU A 9 8.38 -8.54 5.05
CA GLU A 9 7.70 -9.83 4.85
C GLU A 9 6.29 -9.62 4.30
N ALA A 10 5.51 -8.70 4.90
CA ALA A 10 4.20 -8.34 4.38
C ALA A 10 4.31 -7.77 2.96
N TRP A 11 5.29 -6.91 2.73
CA TRP A 11 5.56 -6.33 1.41
C TRP A 11 5.94 -7.38 0.37
N ALA A 12 6.74 -8.39 0.72
CA ALA A 12 7.10 -9.48 -0.19
C ALA A 12 5.86 -10.24 -0.71
N VAL A 13 4.80 -10.31 0.10
CA VAL A 13 3.54 -10.98 -0.27
C VAL A 13 2.63 -10.08 -1.10
N ILE A 14 2.44 -8.82 -0.72
CA ILE A 14 1.47 -7.92 -1.39
C ILE A 14 2.08 -7.12 -2.55
N GLY A 15 3.38 -6.84 -2.50
CA GLY A 15 4.13 -6.07 -3.49
C GLY A 15 3.89 -6.53 -4.93
N PRO A 16 3.94 -7.86 -5.23
CA PRO A 16 3.67 -8.39 -6.57
C PRO A 16 2.27 -8.09 -7.13
N LEU A 17 1.28 -7.75 -6.29
CA LEU A 17 -0.07 -7.39 -6.73
C LEU A 17 -0.09 -6.01 -7.43
N PHE A 18 0.89 -5.16 -7.14
CA PHE A 18 1.00 -3.81 -7.68
C PHE A 18 1.86 -3.82 -8.95
N ARG A 19 1.24 -4.07 -10.10
CA ARG A 19 1.95 -4.12 -11.39
C ARG A 19 2.81 -2.87 -11.60
N ASN A 20 4.08 -3.09 -11.96
CA ASN A 20 5.00 -2.03 -12.36
C ASN A 20 4.37 -1.16 -13.46
N ALA A 21 4.51 0.15 -13.35
CA ALA A 21 4.04 1.02 -14.42
C ALA A 21 4.86 0.72 -15.68
N LYS A 22 4.22 0.77 -16.85
CA LYS A 22 4.97 0.81 -18.11
C LYS A 22 5.77 2.11 -18.12
N SER A 23 7.09 2.04 -18.28
CA SER A 23 7.94 3.24 -18.37
C SER A 23 7.49 4.05 -19.58
N THR A 24 6.99 5.26 -19.35
CA THR A 24 6.53 6.18 -20.41
C THR A 24 7.33 7.49 -20.32
N GLY A 25 8.65 7.38 -20.11
CA GLY A 25 9.59 8.51 -20.02
C GLY A 25 9.73 9.16 -18.63
N CYS A 26 8.74 9.03 -17.75
CA CYS A 26 8.84 9.46 -16.35
C CYS A 26 8.99 8.24 -15.42
N PRO A 27 9.95 8.23 -14.49
CA PRO A 27 10.07 7.17 -13.50
C PRO A 27 8.76 7.04 -12.71
N PRO A 28 8.13 5.86 -12.67
CA PRO A 28 6.94 5.71 -11.87
C PRO A 28 7.26 5.85 -10.39
N MET A 29 6.36 6.51 -9.66
CA MET A 29 6.42 6.56 -8.20
C MET A 29 6.52 5.14 -7.63
N ASP A 30 7.41 4.98 -6.65
CA ASP A 30 7.58 3.71 -5.97
C ASP A 30 6.25 3.21 -5.40
N ARG A 31 5.95 1.92 -5.67
CA ARG A 31 4.66 1.33 -5.30
C ARG A 31 4.54 1.20 -3.80
N ARG A 32 5.63 0.87 -3.10
CA ARG A 32 5.61 0.74 -1.65
C ARG A 32 5.25 2.06 -0.99
N THR A 33 5.83 3.16 -1.45
CA THR A 33 5.50 4.52 -0.99
C THR A 33 4.00 4.83 -1.11
N VAL A 34 3.36 4.49 -2.23
CA VAL A 34 1.91 4.70 -2.42
C VAL A 34 1.10 3.88 -1.41
N VAL A 35 1.49 2.64 -1.16
CA VAL A 35 0.78 1.74 -0.23
C VAL A 35 0.99 2.18 1.22
N GLU A 36 2.20 2.57 1.61
CA GLU A 36 2.49 3.11 2.94
C GLU A 36 1.76 4.43 3.20
N ALA A 37 1.72 5.34 2.22
CA ALA A 37 0.95 6.58 2.30
C ALA A 37 -0.55 6.31 2.43
N THR A 38 -1.06 5.34 1.67
CA THR A 38 -2.46 4.89 1.76
C THR A 38 -2.76 4.35 3.16
N ALA A 39 -1.90 3.49 3.70
CA ALA A 39 -2.05 2.92 5.04
C ALA A 39 -1.98 3.99 6.13
N TRP A 40 -1.08 4.97 6.01
CA TRP A 40 -1.03 6.13 6.91
C TRP A 40 -2.32 6.93 6.85
N ARG A 41 -2.80 7.26 5.65
CA ARG A 41 -4.03 8.04 5.45
C ARG A 41 -5.23 7.41 6.15
N PHE A 42 -5.41 6.10 6.01
CA PHE A 42 -6.52 5.38 6.67
C PHE A 42 -6.37 5.31 8.19
N ARG A 43 -5.15 5.19 8.72
CA ARG A 43 -4.91 5.17 10.17
C ARG A 43 -5.05 6.53 10.82
N ALA A 44 -4.64 7.60 10.11
CA ALA A 44 -4.76 8.97 10.56
C ALA A 44 -6.17 9.55 10.36
N GLY A 45 -6.99 8.97 9.48
CA GLY A 45 -8.30 9.52 9.12
C GLY A 45 -8.22 10.84 8.34
N ALA A 46 -7.06 11.14 7.75
CA ALA A 46 -6.78 12.42 7.12
C ALA A 46 -7.23 12.47 5.63
N PRO A 47 -7.43 13.66 5.05
CA PRO A 47 -7.59 13.81 3.61
C PRO A 47 -6.24 13.56 2.89
N TRP A 48 -6.31 13.27 1.59
CA TRP A 48 -5.12 13.00 0.76
C TRP A 48 -4.16 14.20 0.64
N TRP A 49 -4.66 15.41 0.84
CA TRP A 49 -3.89 16.65 0.76
C TRP A 49 -3.02 16.90 2.01
N ASP A 50 -3.38 16.27 3.13
CA ASP A 50 -2.67 16.39 4.41
C ASP A 50 -1.67 15.25 4.62
N LEU A 51 -1.30 14.55 3.53
CA LEU A 51 -0.27 13.54 3.57
C LEU A 51 1.08 14.18 3.95
N PRO A 52 1.83 13.57 4.88
CA PRO A 52 3.17 14.03 5.21
C PRO A 52 4.08 14.10 3.99
N GLU A 53 4.88 15.17 3.91
CA GLU A 53 5.74 15.47 2.76
C GLU A 53 6.70 14.32 2.39
N ARG A 54 7.08 13.48 3.37
CA ARG A 54 7.89 12.27 3.14
C ARG A 54 7.31 11.28 2.12
N PHE A 55 5.99 11.29 1.92
CA PHE A 55 5.34 10.44 0.92
C PHE A 55 5.34 11.07 -0.48
N GLY A 56 5.65 12.35 -0.60
CA GLY A 56 5.60 13.10 -1.85
C GLY A 56 4.19 13.57 -2.21
N ASN A 57 3.91 13.66 -3.51
CA ASN A 57 2.71 14.32 -4.01
C ASN A 57 1.41 13.50 -3.74
N GLY A 58 0.55 14.01 -2.87
CA GLY A 58 -0.74 13.39 -2.49
C GLY A 58 -1.69 13.12 -3.66
N ASN A 59 -1.68 13.95 -4.71
CA ASN A 59 -2.51 13.73 -5.90
C ASN A 59 -2.02 12.51 -6.71
N THR A 60 -0.70 12.33 -6.83
CA THR A 60 -0.11 11.15 -7.48
C THR A 60 -0.46 9.87 -6.72
N ILE A 61 -0.42 9.92 -5.39
CA ILE A 61 -0.80 8.79 -4.53
C ILE A 61 -2.28 8.46 -4.72
N TYR A 62 -3.17 9.46 -4.65
CA TYR A 62 -4.60 9.28 -4.87
C TYR A 62 -4.91 8.65 -6.24
N LYS A 63 -4.28 9.13 -7.32
CA LYS A 63 -4.46 8.57 -8.67
C LYS A 63 -4.06 7.10 -8.76
N ASN A 64 -2.97 6.70 -8.09
CA ASN A 64 -2.56 5.30 -8.04
C ASN A 64 -3.52 4.46 -7.18
N PHE A 65 -3.92 4.97 -6.02
CA PHE A 65 -4.91 4.35 -5.16
C PHE A 65 -6.21 4.07 -5.93
N ASN A 66 -6.77 5.08 -6.61
CA ASN A 66 -8.03 4.96 -7.34
C ASN A 66 -7.92 3.94 -8.49
N ARG A 67 -6.85 4.01 -9.28
CA ARG A 67 -6.58 3.05 -10.37
C ARG A 67 -6.51 1.59 -9.88
N TRP A 68 -5.93 1.37 -8.70
CA TRP A 68 -5.83 0.04 -8.11
C TRP A 68 -7.15 -0.42 -7.49
N SER A 69 -7.94 0.51 -6.98
CA SER A 69 -9.30 0.26 -6.50
C SER A 69 -10.21 -0.22 -7.63
N GLU A 70 -10.23 0.49 -8.76
CA GLU A 70 -11.00 0.11 -9.95
C GLU A 70 -10.62 -1.28 -10.49
N ARG A 71 -9.39 -1.74 -10.23
CA ARG A 71 -8.88 -3.05 -10.66
C ARG A 71 -9.01 -4.14 -9.60
N GLY A 72 -9.62 -3.84 -8.45
CA GLY A 72 -9.78 -4.78 -7.34
C GLY A 72 -8.48 -5.19 -6.64
N VAL A 73 -7.39 -4.44 -6.82
CA VAL A 73 -6.09 -4.78 -6.22
C VAL A 73 -6.17 -4.71 -4.70
N TRP A 74 -6.84 -3.69 -4.14
CA TRP A 74 -6.99 -3.54 -2.69
C TRP A 74 -7.77 -4.68 -2.03
N ALA A 75 -8.76 -5.26 -2.72
CA ALA A 75 -9.47 -6.43 -2.23
C ALA A 75 -8.53 -7.65 -2.11
N ARG A 76 -7.67 -7.88 -3.12
CA ARG A 76 -6.66 -8.95 -3.10
C ARG A 76 -5.59 -8.73 -2.03
N VAL A 77 -5.20 -7.47 -1.80
CA VAL A 77 -4.27 -7.11 -0.73
C VAL A 77 -4.87 -7.47 0.63
N LEU A 78 -6.14 -7.12 0.87
CA LEU A 78 -6.84 -7.45 2.10
C LEU A 78 -6.91 -8.97 2.33
N GLU A 79 -7.30 -9.73 1.30
CA GLU A 79 -7.37 -11.20 1.35
C GLU A 79 -6.01 -11.82 1.73
N LYS A 80 -4.91 -11.38 1.09
CA LYS A 80 -3.56 -11.87 1.40
C LYS A 80 -3.13 -11.53 2.83
N MET A 81 -3.41 -10.32 3.29
CA MET A 81 -3.04 -9.89 4.65
C MET A 81 -3.85 -10.64 5.72
N GLN A 82 -5.13 -10.91 5.48
CA GLN A 82 -5.96 -11.74 6.37
C GLN A 82 -5.44 -13.18 6.43
N SER A 83 -5.04 -13.75 5.29
CA SER A 83 -4.45 -15.10 5.23
C SER A 83 -3.16 -15.18 6.04
N LEU A 84 -2.27 -14.20 5.92
CA LEU A 84 -1.05 -14.11 6.73
C LEU A 84 -1.35 -14.01 8.23
N ALA A 85 -2.29 -13.16 8.61
CA ALA A 85 -2.68 -13.01 10.01
C ALA A 85 -3.24 -14.31 10.61
N HIS A 86 -4.03 -15.07 9.83
CA HIS A 86 -4.57 -16.36 10.26
C HIS A 86 -3.46 -17.42 10.47
N GLN A 87 -2.46 -17.46 9.60
CA GLN A 87 -1.32 -18.38 9.72
C GLN A 87 -0.44 -18.09 10.95
N CYS A 88 -0.30 -16.82 11.34
CA CYS A 88 0.39 -16.47 12.58
C CYS A 88 -0.43 -16.85 13.83
N ALA A 89 -1.75 -16.73 13.78
CA ALA A 89 -2.62 -17.09 14.91
C ALA A 89 -2.70 -18.62 15.15
N SER A 90 -2.42 -19.44 14.13
CA SER A 90 -2.43 -20.90 14.24
C SER A 90 -1.17 -21.52 14.86
N TRP A 91 -0.18 -20.71 15.28
CA TRP A 91 1.08 -21.19 15.88
C TRP A 91 1.18 -20.95 17.40
N THR A 92 0.14 -20.37 18.01
CA THR A 92 0.00 -20.21 19.47
C THR A 92 -1.13 -21.10 20.02
N GLY A 93 -1.09 -22.38 19.67
CA GLY A 93 -2.02 -23.42 20.14
C GLY A 93 -1.28 -24.70 20.48
#